data_AF-A0A7C7WHI5-F1
#
_entry.id   AF-A0A7C7WHI5-F1
#
_cell.length_a   1.000
_cell.length_b   1.000
_cell.length_c   1.000
_cell.angle_alpha   90.00
_cell.angle_beta   90.00
_cell.angle_gamma   90.00
#
_symmetry.space_group_name_H-M   'P 1'
#
loop_
_entity.id
_entity.type
_entity.pdbx_description
1 polymer ?
#
loop_
_entity_poly.entity_id
_entity_poly.type
_entity_poly.pdbx_seq_one_letter_code
_entity_poly.pdbx_strand_id
1 'polypeptide(L)'
;MNTQIFLLLHLTSVILMAGVTFAALADPHPDKRRQFLMMSGTLSLLAVMSGFGLAGMMRIGFPGWVMVKVVCWLVLSGLTGMAFRMTGQSRMLAMVAAGVILLAVIMVTYKPF
;
A
#
# COMPACT_ATOMS: atom_id res chain seq x y z
N MET A 1 23.82 3.96 -7.68
CA MET A 1 22.86 3.87 -6.55
C MET A 1 22.43 2.41 -6.42
N ASN A 2 22.25 1.90 -5.19
CA ASN A 2 21.96 0.49 -4.97
C ASN A 2 20.45 0.21 -5.09
N THR A 3 20.04 -0.55 -6.11
CA THR A 3 18.65 -0.96 -6.35
C THR A 3 18.06 -1.80 -5.21
N GLN A 4 18.91 -2.52 -4.47
CA GLN A 4 18.46 -3.32 -3.32
C GLN A 4 17.89 -2.45 -2.19
N ILE A 5 18.41 -1.23 -2.00
CA ILE A 5 17.90 -0.31 -0.97
C ILE A 5 16.49 0.15 -1.33
N PHE A 6 16.24 0.49 -2.60
CA PHE A 6 14.91 0.88 -3.08
C PHE A 6 13.92 -0.28 -3.00
N LEU A 7 14.35 -1.48 -3.37
CA LEU A 7 13.53 -2.69 -3.26
C LEU A 7 13.17 -2.98 -1.80
N LEU A 8 14.15 -2.94 -0.89
CA LEU A 8 13.94 -3.16 0.53
C LEU A 8 12.98 -2.12 1.10
N LEU A 9 13.24 -0.83 0.83
CA LEU A 9 12.40 0.26 1.31
C LEU A 9 10.97 0.16 0.78
N HIS A 10 10.78 -0.23 -0.48
CA HIS A 10 9.46 -0.42 -1.07
C HIS A 10 8.70 -1.56 -0.41
N LEU A 11 9.31 -2.74 -0.32
CA LEU A 11 8.69 -3.92 0.28
C LEU A 11 8.34 -3.69 1.74
N THR A 12 9.27 -3.19 2.55
CA THR A 12 9.03 -2.94 3.98
C THR A 12 7.92 -1.91 4.17
N SER A 13 7.92 -0.83 3.38
CA SER A 13 6.89 0.20 3.47
C SER A 13 5.50 -0.35 3.14
N VAL A 14 5.37 -1.13 2.07
CA VAL A 14 4.07 -1.71 1.67
C VAL A 14 3.58 -2.75 2.69
N ILE A 15 4.48 -3.61 3.21
CA ILE A 15 4.13 -4.61 4.22
C ILE A 15 3.67 -3.94 5.51
N LEU A 16 4.42 -2.96 6.00
CA LEU A 16 4.04 -2.22 7.20
C LEU A 16 2.76 -1.44 6.97
N MET A 17 2.56 -0.81 5.80
CA MET A 17 1.34 -0.07 5.47
C MET A 17 0.11 -0.98 5.49
N ALA A 18 0.23 -2.20 4.94
CA ALA A 18 -0.82 -3.21 5.03
C ALA A 18 -1.10 -3.56 6.50
N GLY A 19 -0.06 -3.80 7.31
CA GLY A 19 -0.19 -4.08 8.74
C GLY A 19 -0.91 -2.95 9.50
N VAL A 20 -0.55 -1.69 9.24
CA VAL A 20 -1.22 -0.50 9.80
C VAL A 20 -2.69 -0.45 9.40
N THR A 21 -2.99 -0.74 8.13
CA THR A 21 -4.35 -0.73 7.62
C THR A 21 -5.21 -1.78 8.32
N PHE A 22 -4.72 -3.02 8.44
CA PHE A 22 -5.43 -4.08 9.16
C PHE A 22 -5.55 -3.81 10.66
N ALA A 23 -4.52 -3.24 11.29
CA ALA A 23 -4.58 -2.84 12.70
C ALA A 23 -5.66 -1.76 12.94
N ALA A 24 -5.73 -0.75 12.06
CA ALA A 24 -6.75 0.29 12.13
C ALA A 24 -8.16 -0.28 11.88
N LEU A 25 -8.30 -1.29 11.02
CA LEU A 25 -9.57 -1.96 10.76
C LEU A 25 -10.02 -2.87 11.91
N ALA A 26 -9.08 -3.48 12.63
CA ALA A 26 -9.36 -4.36 13.76
C ALA A 26 -9.78 -3.57 15.01
N ASP A 27 -9.20 -2.39 15.21
CA ASP A 27 -9.48 -1.53 16.37
C ASP A 27 -9.56 -0.05 15.97
N PRO A 28 -10.66 0.40 15.35
CA PRO A 28 -10.84 1.78 14.89
C PRO A 28 -11.21 2.72 16.06
N HIS A 29 -10.33 2.84 17.04
CA HIS A 29 -10.49 3.77 18.17
C HIS A 29 -10.11 5.22 17.80
N PRO A 30 -10.92 6.23 18.18
CA PRO A 30 -10.67 7.63 17.84
C PRO A 30 -9.34 8.17 18.40
N ASP A 31 -8.92 7.70 19.58
CA ASP A 31 -7.67 8.12 20.22
C ASP A 31 -6.43 7.71 19.42
N LYS A 32 -6.50 6.58 18.70
CA LYS A 32 -5.40 6.06 17.86
C LYS A 32 -5.46 6.56 16.42
N ARG A 33 -6.55 7.24 16.02
CA ARG A 33 -6.79 7.70 14.64
C ARG A 33 -5.62 8.49 14.06
N ARG A 34 -5.13 9.50 14.80
CA ARG A 34 -4.02 10.35 14.33
C ARG A 34 -2.77 9.54 14.07
N GLN A 35 -2.42 8.63 14.99
CA GLN A 35 -1.25 7.78 14.87
C GLN A 35 -1.33 6.86 13.66
N PHE A 36 -2.45 6.14 13.46
CA PHE A 36 -2.63 5.26 12.32
C PHE A 36 -2.62 6.01 10.98
N LEU A 37 -3.23 7.19 10.90
CA LEU A 37 -3.19 8.03 9.71
C LEU A 37 -1.78 8.56 9.39
N MET A 38 -1.03 8.98 10.41
CA MET A 38 0.36 9.43 10.22
C MET A 38 1.27 8.29 9.77
N MET A 39 1.11 7.11 10.37
CA MET A 39 1.93 5.94 10.06
C MET A 39 1.62 5.43 8.65
N SER A 40 0.34 5.23 8.31
CA SER A 40 -0.07 4.82 6.95
C SER A 40 0.31 5.85 5.89
N GLY A 41 0.16 7.15 6.17
CA GLY A 41 0.56 8.22 5.26
C GLY A 41 2.07 8.23 4.99
N THR A 42 2.89 8.15 6.05
CA THR A 42 4.35 8.08 5.92
C THR A 42 4.79 6.84 5.11
N LEU A 43 4.23 5.67 5.44
CA LEU A 43 4.55 4.42 4.74
C LEU A 43 4.08 4.44 3.28
N SER A 44 2.94 5.07 3.00
CA SER A 44 2.43 5.29 1.64
C SER A 44 3.39 6.14 0.81
N LEU A 45 3.92 7.23 1.39
CA LEU A 45 4.93 8.07 0.73
C LEU A 45 6.25 7.32 0.49
N LEU A 46 6.73 6.57 1.49
CA LEU A 46 7.94 5.77 1.32
C LEU A 46 7.76 4.70 0.24
N ALA A 47 6.60 4.03 0.21
CA ALA A 47 6.27 3.03 -0.81
C ALA A 47 6.27 3.62 -2.23
N VAL A 48 5.66 4.80 -2.42
CA VAL A 48 5.59 5.42 -3.75
C VAL A 48 6.97 5.93 -4.19
N MET A 49 7.70 6.63 -3.32
CA MET A 49 9.03 7.16 -3.64
C MET A 49 10.02 6.05 -4.01
N SER A 50 10.03 4.96 -3.22
CA SER A 50 10.89 3.81 -3.48
C SER A 50 10.44 3.01 -4.71
N GLY A 51 9.13 2.87 -4.94
CA GLY A 51 8.59 2.15 -6.09
C GLY A 51 8.90 2.83 -7.43
N PHE A 52 8.64 4.14 -7.52
CA PHE A 52 8.99 4.93 -8.71
C PHE A 52 10.50 5.09 -8.88
N GLY A 53 11.25 5.24 -7.77
CA GLY A 53 12.71 5.24 -7.82
C GLY A 53 13.28 3.94 -8.40
N LEU A 54 12.73 2.78 -7.98
CA LEU A 54 13.10 1.49 -8.53
C LEU A 54 12.74 1.36 -10.02
N ALA A 55 11.54 1.81 -10.42
CA ALA A 55 11.11 1.81 -11.82
C ALA A 55 12.04 2.66 -12.70
N GLY A 56 12.41 3.86 -12.25
CA GLY A 56 13.35 4.74 -12.95
C GLY A 56 14.75 4.14 -13.07
N MET A 57 15.27 3.50 -12.01
CA MET A 57 16.57 2.81 -12.05
C MET A 57 16.58 1.62 -13.01
N MET A 58 15.48 0.87 -13.06
CA MET A 58 15.32 -0.26 -13.97
C MET A 58 14.90 0.16 -15.39
N ARG A 59 14.75 1.47 -15.65
CA ARG A 59 14.25 2.03 -16.92
C ARG A 59 12.93 1.40 -17.37
N ILE A 60 12.08 1.05 -16.40
CA ILE A 60 10.73 0.58 -16.65
C ILE A 60 9.88 1.83 -16.88
N GLY A 61 9.19 1.89 -18.03
CA GLY A 61 8.21 2.95 -18.31
C GLY A 61 6.94 2.79 -17.47
N PHE A 62 5.79 2.95 -18.11
CA PHE A 62 4.48 2.74 -17.48
C PHE A 62 3.71 1.60 -18.15
N PRO A 63 4.23 0.35 -18.08
CA PRO A 63 3.45 -0.80 -18.50
C PRO A 63 2.20 -0.92 -17.61
N GLY A 64 1.14 -1.54 -18.12
CA GLY A 64 -0.14 -1.53 -17.44
C GLY A 64 -0.10 -2.23 -16.08
N TRP A 65 0.73 -3.25 -15.87
CA TRP A 65 0.90 -3.83 -14.52
C TRP A 65 1.45 -2.82 -13.49
N VAL A 66 2.29 -1.86 -13.90
CA VAL A 66 2.76 -0.79 -13.01
C VAL A 66 1.59 0.14 -12.67
N MET A 67 0.78 0.49 -13.67
CA MET A 67 -0.40 1.34 -13.46
C MET A 67 -1.42 0.69 -12.52
N VAL A 68 -1.65 -0.62 -12.64
CA VAL A 68 -2.50 -1.37 -11.70
C VAL A 68 -1.93 -1.32 -10.29
N LYS A 69 -0.61 -1.44 -10.11
CA LYS A 69 0.02 -1.30 -8.78
C LYS A 69 -0.14 0.11 -8.20
N VAL A 70 -0.09 1.15 -9.03
CA VAL A 70 -0.36 2.54 -8.60
C VAL A 70 -1.80 2.66 -8.09
N VAL A 71 -2.78 2.10 -8.80
CA VAL A 71 -4.18 2.06 -8.33
C VAL A 71 -4.29 1.27 -7.02
N CYS A 72 -3.65 0.10 -6.92
CA CYS A 72 -3.65 -0.70 -5.70
C CYS A 72 -3.08 0.07 -4.50
N TRP A 73 -1.97 0.79 -4.72
CA TRP A 73 -1.36 1.64 -3.71
C TRP A 73 -2.31 2.75 -3.23
N LEU A 74 -2.98 3.45 -4.15
CA LEU A 74 -3.96 4.49 -3.81
C LEU A 74 -5.11 3.94 -2.96
N VAL A 75 -5.67 2.79 -3.37
CA VAL A 75 -6.75 2.13 -2.63
C VAL A 75 -6.27 1.76 -1.22
N LEU A 76 -5.10 1.11 -1.11
CA LEU A 76 -4.55 0.70 0.19
C LEU A 76 -4.23 1.89 1.10
N SER A 77 -3.71 2.98 0.54
CA SER A 77 -3.47 4.24 1.25
C SER A 77 -4.76 4.88 1.78
N GLY A 78 -5.86 4.78 1.04
CA GLY A 78 -7.17 5.32 1.44
C GLY A 78 -7.89 4.47 2.50
N LEU A 79 -7.67 3.15 2.50
CA LEU A 79 -8.35 2.20 3.39
C LEU A 79 -8.11 2.48 4.88
N THR A 80 -6.91 2.93 5.26
CA THR A 80 -6.65 3.29 6.67
C THR A 80 -7.54 4.45 7.13
N GLY A 81 -7.81 5.42 6.26
CA GLY A 81 -8.74 6.52 6.59
C GLY A 81 -10.20 6.08 6.62
N MET A 82 -10.58 5.16 5.73
CA MET A 82 -11.92 4.58 5.71
C MET A 82 -12.23 3.75 6.94
N ALA A 83 -11.23 3.11 7.56
CA ALA A 83 -11.39 2.36 8.81
C ALA A 83 -12.06 3.18 9.92
N PHE A 84 -11.74 4.48 10.03
CA PHE A 84 -12.33 5.39 11.03
C PHE A 84 -13.65 6.04 10.59
N ARG A 85 -14.03 5.94 9.32
CA ARG A 85 -15.29 6.48 8.78
C ARG A 85 -16.39 5.42 8.67
N MET A 86 -16.01 4.17 8.45
CA MET A 86 -16.91 3.04 8.19
C MET A 86 -16.65 1.90 9.19
N THR A 87 -16.67 2.23 10.49
CA THR A 87 -16.33 1.30 11.58
C THR A 87 -17.18 0.03 11.58
N GLY A 88 -18.43 0.08 11.10
CA GLY A 88 -19.32 -1.08 10.97
C GLY A 88 -19.03 -2.02 9.79
N GLN A 89 -18.10 -1.66 8.89
CA GLN A 89 -17.80 -2.44 7.66
C GLN A 89 -16.34 -2.93 7.63
N SER A 90 -15.71 -3.08 8.79
CA SER A 90 -14.31 -3.50 8.91
C SER A 90 -13.97 -4.77 8.13
N ARG A 91 -14.85 -5.78 8.16
CA ARG A 91 -14.69 -7.03 7.40
C ARG A 91 -14.68 -6.79 5.89
N MET A 92 -15.56 -5.93 5.38
CA MET A 92 -15.60 -5.60 3.95
C MET A 92 -14.32 -4.88 3.53
N LEU A 93 -13.92 -3.85 4.28
CA LEU A 93 -12.70 -3.10 4.02
C LEU A 93 -11.44 -3.99 4.11
N ALA A 94 -11.42 -4.96 5.04
CA ALA A 94 -10.35 -5.94 5.14
C ALA A 94 -10.30 -6.88 3.93
N MET A 95 -11.46 -7.33 3.41
CA MET A 95 -11.52 -8.12 2.18
C MET A 95 -11.04 -7.33 0.96
N VAL A 96 -11.40 -6.04 0.87
CA VAL A 96 -10.89 -5.15 -0.18
C VAL A 96 -9.38 -4.98 -0.05
N ALA A 97 -8.86 -4.72 1.16
CA ALA A 97 -7.43 -4.62 1.40
C ALA A 97 -6.68 -5.88 0.95
N ALA A 98 -7.18 -7.06 1.34
CA ALA A 98 -6.60 -8.34 0.96
C ALA A 98 -6.63 -8.57 -0.55
N GLY A 99 -7.76 -8.27 -1.20
CA GLY A 99 -7.90 -8.40 -2.66
C GLY A 99 -6.95 -7.48 -3.43
N VAL A 100 -6.77 -6.25 -2.96
CA VAL A 100 -5.84 -5.27 -3.55
C VAL A 100 -4.39 -5.70 -3.37
N ILE A 101 -4.03 -6.24 -2.20
CA ILE A 101 -2.69 -6.79 -1.95
C ILE A 101 -2.43 -7.98 -2.88
N LEU A 102 -3.38 -8.92 -2.98
CA LEU A 102 -3.27 -10.07 -3.87
C LEU A 102 -3.09 -9.63 -5.32
N LEU A 103 -3.89 -8.67 -5.79
CA LEU A 103 -3.78 -8.11 -7.14
C LEU A 103 -2.40 -7.48 -7.37
N ALA A 104 -1.89 -6.69 -6.42
CA ALA A 104 -0.57 -6.10 -6.53
C ALA A 104 0.56 -7.14 -6.60
N VAL A 105 0.42 -8.26 -5.87
CA VAL A 105 1.36 -9.40 -5.94
C VAL A 105 1.27 -10.11 -7.29
N ILE A 106 0.06 -10.39 -7.79
CA ILE A 106 -0.14 -10.98 -9.12
C ILE A 106 0.52 -10.11 -10.20
N MET A 107 0.31 -8.79 -10.14
CA MET A 107 0.86 -7.85 -11.12
C MET A 107 2.39 -7.82 -11.12
N VAL A 108 3.05 -7.90 -9.96
CA VAL A 108 4.52 -7.92 -9.92
C VAL A 108 5.11 -9.29 -10.31
N THR A 109 4.38 -10.38 -10.06
CA THR A 109 4.82 -11.74 -10.39
C THR A 109 4.71 -12.04 -11.87
N TYR A 110 3.53 -11.77 -12.47
CA TYR A 110 3.27 -12.11 -13.87
C TYR A 110 3.60 -10.97 -14.83
N LYS A 111 3.63 -9.72 -14.34
CA LYS A 111 3.86 -8.50 -15.14
C LYS A 111 3.08 -8.48 -16.46
N PRO A 112 1.76 -8.72 -16.43
CA PRO A 112 0.98 -8.72 -17.66
C PRO A 112 0.94 -7.30 -18.23
N PHE A 113 1.27 -7.14 -19.53
CA PHE A 113 1.23 -5.91 -20.33
C PHE A 113 2.00 -4.69 -19.79
#